data_AF-A0A1C6D2Q2-F1
#
_entry.id   AF-A0A1C6D2Q2-F1
#
_cell.length_a   1.000
_cell.length_b   1.000
_cell.length_c   1.000
_cell.angle_alpha   90.00
_cell.angle_beta   90.00
_cell.angle_gamma   90.00
#
_symmetry.space_group_name_H-M   'P 1'
#
loop_
_entity.id
_entity.type
_entity.pdbx_description
1 polymer ?
#
loop_
_entity_poly.entity_id
_entity_poly.type
_entity_poly.pdbx_seq_one_letter_code
_entity_poly.pdbx_strand_id
1 'polypeptide(L)'
;MSVTFGERIKRLRKAYELTQKDVDTFLVNRSRTALTYWESGQGVPGAKNLSSLADFFGVTTDWLLGRSYVAYTEDSVVLAEYSAWRRIEEYTRVHQEFAALDLYELYITNYMDIRREYSLASRANIAVLLQLISITNKKEILQLRKIAWLEQLKEIFRTNEPVYVLEEIDS
;
A
#
# COMPACT_ATOMS: atom_id res chain seq x y z
N MET A 1 -3.57 23.88 -10.50
CA MET A 1 -2.76 23.97 -9.26
C MET A 1 -1.90 22.71 -9.17
N SER A 2 -0.63 22.81 -8.81
CA SER A 2 0.22 21.61 -8.61
C SER A 2 -0.23 20.88 -7.34
N VAL A 3 -0.53 19.59 -7.44
CA VAL A 3 -0.90 18.74 -6.29
C VAL A 3 0.32 18.63 -5.36
N THR A 4 0.12 18.83 -4.06
CA THR A 4 1.22 18.80 -3.07
C THR A 4 1.47 17.38 -2.57
N PHE A 5 2.64 17.15 -1.95
CA PHE A 5 2.94 15.89 -1.26
C PHE A 5 1.82 15.48 -0.28
N GLY A 6 1.39 16.44 0.55
CA GLY A 6 0.34 16.23 1.55
C GLY A 6 -0.98 15.79 0.93
N GLU A 7 -1.35 16.41 -0.19
CA GLU A 7 -2.57 16.07 -0.91
C GLU A 7 -2.46 14.67 -1.55
N ARG A 8 -1.33 14.32 -2.19
CA ARG A 8 -1.10 12.97 -2.76
C ARG A 8 -1.22 11.86 -1.72
N ILE A 9 -0.59 12.03 -0.57
CA ILE A 9 -0.68 11.05 0.54
C ILE A 9 -2.10 10.96 1.09
N LYS A 10 -2.76 12.11 1.30
CA LYS A 10 -4.13 12.14 1.81
C LYS A 10 -5.09 11.43 0.87
N ARG A 11 -4.95 11.63 -0.45
CA ARG A 11 -5.78 10.97 -1.46
C ARG A 11 -5.52 9.47 -1.50
N LEU A 12 -4.26 9.03 -1.55
CA LEU A 12 -3.90 7.61 -1.43
C LEU A 12 -4.53 6.98 -0.19
N ARG A 13 -4.31 7.59 0.98
CA ARG A 13 -4.88 7.11 2.24
C ARG A 13 -6.41 6.98 2.16
N LYS A 14 -7.08 7.96 1.59
CA LYS A 14 -8.54 7.97 1.46
C LYS A 14 -9.05 6.93 0.47
N ALA A 15 -8.34 6.68 -0.63
CA ALA A 15 -8.66 5.64 -1.59
C ALA A 15 -8.72 4.28 -0.90
N TYR A 16 -7.67 3.91 -0.16
CA TYR A 16 -7.64 2.66 0.62
C TYR A 16 -8.48 2.69 1.92
N GLU A 17 -9.33 3.71 2.10
CA GLU A 17 -10.18 3.91 3.28
C GLU A 17 -9.40 3.91 4.62
N LEU A 18 -8.15 4.36 4.60
CA LEU A 18 -7.23 4.32 5.74
C LEU A 18 -7.42 5.56 6.65
N THR A 19 -7.29 5.35 7.95
CA THR A 19 -7.12 6.44 8.92
C THR A 19 -5.67 6.88 8.97
N GLN A 20 -5.40 8.09 9.47
CA GLN A 20 -4.01 8.55 9.65
C GLN A 20 -3.21 7.58 10.54
N LYS A 21 -3.87 7.04 11.58
CA LYS A 21 -3.30 6.04 12.47
C LYS A 21 -2.93 4.73 11.77
N ASP A 22 -3.69 4.32 10.75
CA ASP A 22 -3.39 3.11 9.98
C ASP A 22 -2.07 3.30 9.22
N VAL A 23 -1.91 4.44 8.53
CA VAL A 23 -0.69 4.78 7.79
C VAL A 23 0.51 4.99 8.73
N ASP A 24 0.30 5.60 9.91
CA ASP A 24 1.35 5.77 10.93
C ASP A 24 1.99 4.44 11.36
N THR A 25 1.29 3.30 11.24
CA THR A 25 1.87 1.99 11.58
C THR A 25 3.02 1.58 10.68
N PHE A 26 3.09 2.15 9.48
CA PHE A 26 4.12 1.90 8.47
C PHE A 26 5.29 2.88 8.57
N LEU A 27 5.15 4.00 9.28
CA LEU A 27 6.19 5.01 9.40
C LEU A 27 7.29 4.64 10.42
N VAL A 28 8.51 5.09 10.14
CA VAL A 28 9.65 5.06 11.06
C VAL A 28 9.46 6.16 12.11
N ASN A 29 9.73 5.82 13.38
CA ASN A 29 9.59 6.73 14.53
C ASN A 29 8.19 7.35 14.64
N ARG A 30 7.18 6.47 14.79
CA ARG A 30 5.73 6.71 14.85
C ARG A 30 5.32 7.93 15.72
N SER A 31 5.43 9.13 15.17
CA SER A 31 4.89 10.35 15.77
C SER A 31 3.46 10.55 15.27
N ARG A 32 2.49 10.56 16.18
CA ARG A 32 1.06 10.70 15.89
C ARG A 32 0.68 12.01 15.19
N THR A 33 1.59 12.99 15.16
CA THR A 33 1.36 14.30 14.55
C THR A 33 2.03 14.45 13.18
N ALA A 34 2.91 13.52 12.80
CA ALA A 34 3.72 13.65 11.59
C ALA A 34 2.86 13.63 10.33
N LEU A 35 1.97 12.64 10.20
CA LEU A 35 1.12 12.52 9.02
C LEU A 35 0.14 13.69 8.89
N THR A 36 -0.45 14.16 10.00
CA THR A 36 -1.29 15.36 10.01
C THR A 36 -0.54 16.59 9.54
N TYR A 37 0.71 16.76 10.01
CA TYR A 37 1.57 17.87 9.60
C TYR A 37 1.89 17.82 8.09
N TRP A 38 2.12 16.62 7.55
CA TRP A 38 2.37 16.47 6.11
C TRP A 38 1.11 16.65 5.26
N GLU A 39 -0.02 16.04 5.64
CA GLU A 39 -1.29 16.15 4.90
C GLU A 39 -1.87 17.58 4.90
N SER A 40 -1.50 18.41 5.88
CA SER A 40 -1.87 19.83 5.94
C SER A 40 -0.90 20.75 5.20
N GLY A 41 0.12 20.19 4.52
CA GLY A 41 1.11 20.94 3.75
C GLY A 41 2.10 21.72 4.61
N GLN A 42 2.14 21.48 5.92
CA GLN A 42 3.02 22.19 6.84
C GLN A 42 4.47 21.69 6.78
N GLY A 43 4.72 20.52 6.17
CA GLY A 43 6.06 20.05 5.85
C GLY A 43 6.05 18.73 5.09
N VAL A 44 7.24 18.15 4.91
CA VAL A 44 7.45 16.87 4.21
C VAL A 44 8.23 15.89 5.09
N PRO A 45 8.08 14.57 4.88
CA PRO A 45 8.85 13.58 5.61
C PRO A 45 10.34 13.63 5.26
N GLY A 46 11.18 13.20 6.21
CA GLY A 46 12.58 12.85 5.90
C GLY A 46 12.67 11.58 5.05
N ALA A 47 13.85 11.34 4.48
CA ALA A 47 14.10 10.28 3.48
C ALA A 47 13.54 8.90 3.88
N LYS A 48 13.75 8.45 5.12
CA LYS A 48 13.27 7.14 5.59
C LYS A 48 11.75 7.00 5.52
N ASN A 49 11.01 8.03 5.94
CA ASN A 49 9.54 8.01 5.92
C ASN A 49 9.00 8.22 4.52
N LEU A 50 9.69 9.02 3.68
CA LEU A 50 9.35 9.16 2.27
C LEU A 50 9.46 7.83 1.53
N SER A 51 10.59 7.13 1.67
CA SER A 51 10.78 5.79 1.10
C SER A 51 9.75 4.81 1.63
N SER A 52 9.50 4.80 2.94
CA SER A 52 8.52 3.88 3.52
C SER A 52 7.09 4.10 3.01
N LEU A 53 6.71 5.35 2.70
CA LEU A 53 5.41 5.65 2.09
C LEU A 53 5.36 5.22 0.61
N ALA A 54 6.44 5.46 -0.13
CA ALA A 54 6.59 5.00 -1.51
C ALA A 54 6.47 3.47 -1.60
N ASP A 55 7.24 2.75 -0.76
CA ASP A 55 7.23 1.29 -0.69
C ASP A 55 5.87 0.74 -0.21
N PHE A 56 5.19 1.45 0.69
CA PHE A 56 3.86 1.04 1.13
C PHE A 56 2.85 1.12 -0.01
N PHE A 57 2.80 2.24 -0.74
CA PHE A 57 1.82 2.50 -1.80
C PHE A 57 2.24 2.02 -3.20
N GLY A 58 3.47 1.54 -3.38
CA GLY A 58 4.03 1.12 -4.68
C GLY A 58 4.33 2.26 -5.65
N VAL A 59 4.30 3.50 -5.18
CA VAL A 59 4.54 4.70 -5.99
C VAL A 59 5.98 5.17 -5.91
N THR A 60 6.43 5.98 -6.87
CA THR A 60 7.76 6.60 -6.83
C THR A 60 7.79 7.75 -5.82
N THR A 61 8.97 7.98 -5.23
CA THR A 61 9.20 9.15 -4.37
C THR A 61 9.10 10.46 -5.15
N ASP A 62 9.53 10.47 -6.41
CA ASP A 62 9.41 11.63 -7.29
C ASP A 62 7.94 11.97 -7.57
N TRP A 63 7.06 10.98 -7.76
CA TRP A 63 5.64 11.23 -7.81
C TRP A 63 5.13 11.74 -6.46
N LEU A 64 5.46 11.13 -5.32
CA LEU A 64 5.01 11.68 -4.03
C LEU A 64 5.43 13.16 -3.83
N LEU A 65 6.62 13.53 -4.27
CA LEU A 65 7.15 14.90 -4.17
C LEU A 65 6.64 15.88 -5.23
N GLY A 66 5.83 15.44 -6.20
CA GLY A 66 5.36 16.32 -7.27
C GLY A 66 6.37 16.56 -8.39
N ARG A 67 7.46 15.77 -8.44
CA ARG A 67 8.54 15.88 -9.44
C ARG A 67 8.27 15.05 -10.71
N SER A 68 7.32 14.12 -10.63
CA SER A 68 6.92 13.25 -11.73
C SER A 68 5.41 13.06 -11.77
N TYR A 69 4.90 12.83 -12.98
CA TYR A 69 3.52 12.35 -13.22
C TYR A 69 3.44 10.82 -13.25
N VAL A 70 4.60 10.14 -13.32
CA VAL A 70 4.68 8.68 -13.32
C VAL A 70 4.66 8.18 -11.89
N ALA A 71 3.49 7.76 -11.43
CA ALA A 71 3.32 7.19 -10.10
C ALA A 71 3.98 5.83 -9.97
N TYR A 72 3.76 4.94 -10.94
CA TYR A 72 4.23 3.56 -10.89
C TYR A 72 5.37 3.32 -11.87
N THR A 73 6.40 2.63 -11.40
CA THR A 73 7.49 2.08 -12.20
C THR A 73 7.66 0.62 -11.83
N GLU A 74 8.33 -0.18 -12.66
CA GLU A 74 8.64 -1.56 -12.30
C GLU A 74 9.37 -1.61 -10.95
N ASP A 75 10.41 -0.78 -10.77
CA ASP A 75 11.18 -0.73 -9.52
C ASP A 75 10.31 -0.37 -8.31
N SER A 76 9.46 0.66 -8.39
CA SER A 76 8.62 1.07 -7.26
C SER A 76 7.61 0.00 -6.87
N VAL A 77 7.05 -0.70 -7.86
CA VAL A 77 6.10 -1.78 -7.63
C VAL A 77 6.81 -3.00 -7.03
N VAL A 78 7.97 -3.39 -7.57
CA VAL A 78 8.78 -4.51 -7.03
C VAL A 78 9.17 -4.26 -5.58
N LEU A 79 9.52 -3.02 -5.21
CA LEU A 79 9.84 -2.67 -3.82
C LEU A 79 8.62 -2.80 -2.89
N ALA A 80 7.41 -2.48 -3.37
CA ALA A 80 6.19 -2.68 -2.62
C ALA A 80 5.83 -4.16 -2.46
N GLU A 81 5.97 -4.95 -3.53
CA GLU A 81 5.79 -6.40 -3.47
C GLU A 81 6.75 -7.05 -2.46
N TYR A 82 8.02 -6.63 -2.47
CA TYR A 82 9.02 -7.08 -1.52
C TYR A 82 8.68 -6.67 -0.08
N SER A 83 8.16 -5.44 0.10
CA SER A 83 7.72 -4.95 1.41
C SER A 83 6.52 -5.75 1.93
N ALA A 84 5.57 -6.10 1.06
CA ALA A 84 4.46 -6.99 1.38
C ALA A 84 4.95 -8.37 1.82
N TRP A 85 5.84 -8.97 1.03
CA TRP A 85 6.48 -10.25 1.33
C TRP A 85 7.12 -10.26 2.72
N ARG A 86 8.00 -9.29 3.02
CA ARG A 86 8.69 -9.23 4.31
C ARG A 86 7.73 -9.14 5.49
N ARG A 87 6.65 -8.36 5.37
CA ARG A 87 5.67 -8.19 6.46
C ARG A 87 4.85 -9.45 6.69
N ILE A 88 4.47 -10.15 5.63
CA ILE A 88 3.75 -11.42 5.74
C ILE A 88 4.65 -12.48 6.35
N GLU A 89 5.88 -12.62 5.86
CA GLU A 89 6.86 -13.56 6.42
C GLU A 89 7.08 -13.31 7.92
N GLU A 90 7.29 -12.05 8.31
CA GLU A 90 7.45 -11.66 9.71
C GLU A 90 6.19 -11.98 10.53
N TYR A 91 5.00 -11.70 10.01
CA TYR A 91 3.74 -11.99 10.68
C TYR A 91 3.56 -13.48 10.92
N THR A 92 3.74 -14.31 9.89
CA THR A 92 3.59 -15.77 9.94
C THR A 92 4.58 -16.38 10.93
N ARG A 93 5.84 -15.92 10.91
CA ARG A 93 6.87 -16.36 11.87
C ARG A 93 6.47 -16.08 13.32
N VAL A 94 5.83 -14.94 13.58
CA VAL A 94 5.46 -14.52 14.95
C VAL A 94 4.18 -15.20 15.45
N HIS A 95 3.17 -15.37 14.58
CA HIS A 95 1.83 -15.79 15.02
C HIS A 95 1.55 -17.28 14.81
N GLN A 96 2.39 -18.02 14.06
CA GLN A 96 2.18 -19.44 13.73
C GLN A 96 0.80 -19.73 13.09
N GLU A 97 0.13 -18.71 12.57
CA GLU A 97 -1.22 -18.80 12.02
C GLU A 97 -1.17 -18.97 10.50
N PHE A 98 -1.84 -20.02 10.01
CA PHE A 98 -1.86 -20.39 8.60
C PHE A 98 -2.89 -19.64 7.75
N ALA A 99 -3.84 -18.89 8.33
CA ALA A 99 -4.92 -18.27 7.55
C ALA A 99 -4.47 -17.09 6.65
N ALA A 100 -3.27 -16.53 6.88
CA ALA A 100 -2.66 -15.58 5.95
C ALA A 100 -1.99 -16.29 4.75
N LEU A 101 -1.79 -17.62 4.81
CA LEU A 101 -1.15 -18.37 3.73
C LEU A 101 -2.06 -18.54 2.51
N ASP A 102 -3.37 -18.75 2.60
CA ASP A 102 -4.13 -19.15 1.39
C ASP A 102 -4.07 -18.13 0.22
N LEU A 103 -4.13 -16.83 0.51
CA LEU A 103 -4.01 -15.78 -0.52
C LEU A 103 -2.56 -15.45 -0.87
N TYR A 104 -1.64 -15.66 0.07
CA TYR A 104 -0.21 -15.46 -0.15
C TYR A 104 0.41 -16.60 -0.95
N GLU A 105 -0.02 -17.84 -0.71
CA GLU A 105 0.24 -19.03 -1.51
C GLU A 105 -0.31 -18.84 -2.91
N LEU A 106 -1.54 -18.33 -3.06
CA LEU A 106 -2.08 -17.97 -4.38
C LEU A 106 -1.20 -16.91 -5.08
N TYR A 107 -0.77 -15.88 -4.35
CA TYR A 107 0.09 -14.83 -4.89
C TYR A 107 1.50 -15.31 -5.25
N ILE A 108 2.15 -16.13 -4.41
CA ILE A 108 3.48 -16.68 -4.67
C ILE A 108 3.44 -17.70 -5.81
N THR A 109 2.46 -18.61 -5.77
CA THR A 109 2.34 -19.69 -6.77
C THR A 109 2.15 -19.11 -8.16
N ASN A 110 1.46 -17.97 -8.27
CA ASN A 110 1.23 -17.26 -9.53
C ASN A 110 2.13 -16.02 -9.70
N TYR A 111 3.14 -15.82 -8.86
CA TYR A 111 3.89 -14.55 -8.79
C TYR A 111 4.55 -14.18 -10.11
N MET A 112 5.09 -15.19 -10.80
CA MET A 112 5.71 -15.01 -12.11
C MET A 112 4.69 -14.67 -13.21
N ASP A 113 3.46 -15.16 -13.09
CA ASP A 113 2.38 -14.91 -14.05
C ASP A 113 1.75 -13.54 -13.81
N ILE A 114 1.57 -13.15 -12.53
CA ILE A 114 1.11 -11.82 -12.14
C ILE A 114 2.04 -10.73 -12.70
N ARG A 115 3.36 -10.90 -12.61
CA ARG A 115 4.30 -9.90 -13.16
C ARG A 115 4.25 -9.78 -14.69
N ARG A 116 3.85 -10.83 -15.39
CA ARG A 116 3.76 -10.84 -16.87
C ARG A 116 2.46 -10.26 -17.37
N GLU A 117 1.38 -10.51 -16.65
CA GLU A 117 0.03 -10.24 -17.12
C GLU A 117 -0.58 -8.98 -16.48
N TYR A 118 -0.14 -8.62 -15.27
CA TYR A 118 -0.80 -7.56 -14.51
C TYR A 118 -0.19 -6.19 -14.72
N SER A 119 -1.06 -5.18 -14.77
CA SER A 119 -0.63 -3.79 -14.83
C SER A 119 0.17 -3.40 -13.56
N LEU A 120 1.04 -2.40 -13.69
CA LEU A 120 1.77 -1.86 -12.54
C LEU A 120 0.84 -1.35 -11.43
N ALA A 121 -0.29 -0.74 -11.80
CA ALA A 121 -1.28 -0.23 -10.85
C ALA A 121 -1.97 -1.38 -10.09
N SER A 122 -2.34 -2.45 -10.80
CA SER A 122 -2.97 -3.64 -10.22
C SER A 122 -2.02 -4.33 -9.25
N ARG A 123 -0.75 -4.48 -9.65
CA ARG A 123 0.31 -5.04 -8.79
C ARG A 123 0.57 -4.19 -7.54
N ALA A 124 0.61 -2.86 -7.68
CA ALA A 124 0.73 -1.96 -6.53
C ALA A 124 -0.46 -2.07 -5.58
N ASN A 125 -1.69 -2.13 -6.11
CA ASN A 125 -2.91 -2.35 -5.33
C ASN A 125 -2.85 -3.66 -4.55
N ILE A 126 -2.45 -4.75 -5.20
CA ILE A 126 -2.26 -6.06 -4.56
C ILE A 126 -1.23 -5.95 -3.42
N ALA A 127 -0.08 -5.33 -3.67
CA ALA A 127 0.97 -5.16 -2.66
C ALA A 127 0.47 -4.37 -1.44
N VAL A 128 -0.31 -3.30 -1.62
CA VAL A 128 -0.90 -2.52 -0.51
C VAL A 128 -1.87 -3.39 0.29
N LEU A 129 -2.80 -4.08 -0.38
CA LEU A 129 -3.82 -4.89 0.28
C LEU A 129 -3.19 -6.05 1.07
N LEU A 130 -2.16 -6.70 0.53
CA LEU A 130 -1.38 -7.72 1.22
C LEU A 130 -0.69 -7.18 2.48
N GLN A 131 -0.08 -5.99 2.41
CA GLN A 131 0.52 -5.31 3.57
C GLN A 131 -0.51 -4.96 4.65
N LEU A 132 -1.73 -4.60 4.24
CA LEU A 132 -2.82 -4.26 5.15
C LEU A 132 -3.39 -5.51 5.85
N ILE A 133 -3.54 -6.62 5.13
CA ILE A 133 -4.03 -7.88 5.68
C ILE A 133 -3.10 -8.39 6.78
N SER A 134 -1.78 -8.23 6.64
CA SER A 134 -0.79 -8.72 7.60
C SER A 134 -0.82 -8.01 8.96
N ILE A 135 -1.52 -6.88 9.12
CA ILE A 135 -1.55 -6.09 10.38
C ILE A 135 -2.86 -6.20 11.16
N THR A 136 -3.89 -6.88 10.64
CA THR A 136 -5.27 -6.78 11.14
C THR A 136 -5.60 -7.60 12.38
N ASN A 137 -4.71 -8.49 12.84
CA ASN A 137 -5.13 -9.54 13.78
C ASN A 137 -5.23 -9.15 15.26
N LYS A 138 -5.25 -7.85 15.59
CA LYS A 138 -5.27 -7.37 16.99
C LYS A 138 -6.57 -6.72 17.44
N LYS A 139 -7.55 -6.43 16.55
CA LYS A 139 -8.83 -5.79 16.90
C LYS A 139 -9.99 -6.24 16.00
N GLU A 140 -11.16 -6.43 16.57
CA GLU A 140 -12.40 -6.84 15.88
C GLU A 140 -12.79 -5.92 14.70
N ILE A 141 -12.65 -4.60 14.86
CA ILE A 141 -12.87 -3.61 13.78
C ILE A 141 -11.93 -3.81 12.58
N LEU A 142 -10.71 -4.33 12.81
CA LEU A 142 -9.76 -4.61 11.74
C LEU A 142 -10.11 -5.92 11.00
N GLN A 143 -10.88 -6.83 11.60
CA GLN A 143 -11.32 -8.05 10.94
C GLN A 143 -12.39 -7.78 9.87
N LEU A 144 -13.33 -6.85 10.11
CA LEU A 144 -14.31 -6.44 9.09
C LEU A 144 -13.64 -5.81 7.87
N ARG A 145 -12.63 -4.95 8.10
CA ARG A 145 -11.85 -4.33 7.01
C ARG A 145 -11.01 -5.36 6.25
N LYS A 146 -10.47 -6.35 6.97
CA LYS A 146 -9.76 -7.47 6.36
C LYS A 146 -10.63 -8.16 5.31
N ILE A 147 -11.89 -8.50 5.63
CA ILE A 147 -12.82 -9.14 4.68
C ILE A 147 -13.01 -8.28 3.43
N ALA A 148 -13.26 -6.98 3.59
CA ALA A 148 -13.41 -6.07 2.46
C ALA A 148 -12.15 -6.05 1.55
N TRP A 149 -10.95 -6.01 2.14
CA TRP A 149 -9.70 -6.08 1.38
C TRP A 149 -9.49 -7.42 0.68
N LEU A 150 -9.96 -8.54 1.26
CA LEU A 150 -9.91 -9.83 0.59
C LEU A 150 -10.78 -9.86 -0.66
N GLU A 151 -11.98 -9.27 -0.60
CA GLU A 151 -12.87 -9.19 -1.77
C GLU A 151 -12.28 -8.32 -2.88
N GLN A 152 -11.66 -7.18 -2.51
CA GLN A 152 -10.94 -6.34 -3.47
C GLN A 152 -9.78 -7.09 -4.14
N LEU A 153 -8.98 -7.85 -3.38
CA LEU A 153 -7.91 -8.67 -3.94
C LEU A 153 -8.43 -9.70 -4.93
N LYS A 154 -9.50 -10.43 -4.57
CA LYS A 154 -10.13 -11.41 -5.46
C LYS A 154 -10.59 -10.78 -6.76
N GLU A 155 -11.15 -9.57 -6.69
CA GLU A 155 -11.60 -8.85 -7.87
C GLU A 155 -10.42 -8.48 -8.78
N ILE A 156 -9.33 -7.95 -8.22
CA ILE A 156 -8.12 -7.65 -9.01
C ILE A 156 -7.56 -8.93 -9.64
N PHE A 157 -7.51 -10.04 -8.90
CA PHE A 157 -7.05 -11.32 -9.46
C PHE A 157 -7.95 -11.87 -10.58
N ARG A 158 -9.22 -11.46 -10.61
CA ARG A 158 -10.18 -11.88 -11.64
C ARG A 158 -10.13 -10.99 -12.88
N THR A 159 -9.96 -9.68 -12.71
CA THR A 159 -10.12 -8.69 -13.78
C THR A 159 -8.83 -8.08 -14.27
N ASN A 160 -7.74 -8.17 -13.49
CA ASN A 160 -6.52 -7.38 -13.66
C ASN A 160 -6.76 -5.86 -13.61
N GLU A 161 -7.93 -5.41 -13.19
CA GLU A 161 -8.20 -3.98 -13.03
C GLU A 161 -7.87 -3.55 -11.60
N PRO A 162 -7.11 -2.45 -11.41
CA PRO A 162 -6.84 -1.93 -10.09
C PRO A 162 -8.15 -1.41 -9.48
N VAL A 163 -8.39 -1.73 -8.21
CA VAL A 163 -9.55 -1.18 -7.47
C VAL A 163 -9.37 0.31 -7.20
N TYR A 164 -8.13 0.75 -7.05
CA TYR A 164 -7.76 2.13 -6.77
C TYR A 164 -6.95 2.70 -7.93
N VAL A 165 -7.57 3.61 -8.68
CA VAL A 165 -6.99 4.27 -9.86
C VAL A 165 -6.44 5.64 -9.48
N LEU A 166 -5.17 5.92 -9.79
CA LEU A 166 -4.53 7.20 -9.47
C LEU A 166 -4.91 8.35 -10.42
N GLU A 167 -5.44 8.06 -11.60
CA GLU A 167 -5.84 9.09 -12.57
C GLU A 167 -7.09 9.85 -12.11
N GLU A 168 -7.98 9.20 -11.34
CA GLU A 168 -9.10 9.84 -10.62
C GLU A 168 -8.64 10.63 -9.39
N ILE A 169 -7.38 10.44 -8.99
CA ILE A 169 -6.78 11.08 -7.82
C ILE A 169 -6.09 12.38 -8.19
N ASP A 170 -5.76 12.69 -9.46
CA ASP A 170 -5.10 13.95 -9.85
C ASP A 170 -6.04 14.94 -10.62
N SER A 171 -7.27 14.54 -10.95
CA SER A 171 -8.36 15.39 -11.52
C SER A 171 -9.10 16.22 -10.46
#